data_AF-A0A485PRI1-F1
#
_entry.id   AF-A0A485PRI1-F1
#
_cell.length_a   1.000
_cell.length_b   1.000
_cell.length_c   1.000
_cell.angle_alpha   90.00
_cell.angle_beta   90.00
_cell.angle_gamma   90.00
#
_symmetry.space_group_name_H-M   'P 1'
#
loop_
_entity.id
_entity.type
_entity.pdbx_description
1 polymer ?
#
loop_
_entity_poly.entity_id
_entity_poly.type
_entity_poly.pdbx_seq_one_letter_code
_entity_poly.pdbx_strand_id
1 'polypeptide(L)'
;MLVLFTIDFVVFKYWKFHFQNQVYREITFTVQSLPWISIPTVALFLLELRGYSKLYDDVGEFPSGWFRLIVSILSFLFFTDMLIYWIHRGLHHRLVYKRIHKPHHLWKIPTPFASHAFHPVDGFLQSLPYHIYPFIFPLHKVVYLGLYILVNIWTISIHDGDFRVPHILRPFINGSAHHTDHHMFFDYNYGQYFTLWDRIGGSFKNPSSFEGKGPLSYVKKMTEEKWNSHAENGCKNGKLFSGELTKTE
;
A
#
# COMPACT_ATOMS: atom_id res chain seq x y z
N MET A 1 -3.96 1.26 -22.33
CA MET A 1 -4.03 2.40 -21.40
C MET A 1 -2.74 2.34 -20.58
N LEU A 2 -1.70 3.07 -20.99
CA LEU A 2 -0.45 3.14 -20.23
C LEU A 2 -0.76 3.75 -18.85
N VAL A 3 -0.35 3.09 -17.78
CA VAL A 3 -0.32 3.65 -16.43
C VAL A 3 0.75 4.75 -16.43
N LEU A 4 0.36 5.95 -16.83
CA LEU A 4 1.15 7.15 -16.58
C LEU A 4 0.98 7.47 -15.10
N PHE A 5 2.08 7.43 -14.33
CA PHE A 5 2.13 7.89 -12.94
C PHE A 5 1.76 9.38 -12.88
N THR A 6 0.46 9.68 -12.86
CA THR A 6 -0.03 11.02 -12.63
C THR A 6 -0.25 11.17 -11.15
N ILE A 7 0.73 11.71 -10.46
CA ILE A 7 0.48 12.25 -9.13
C ILE A 7 -0.57 13.35 -9.31
N ASP A 8 -1.73 13.22 -8.69
CA ASP A 8 -2.74 14.28 -8.71
C ASP A 8 -2.11 15.55 -8.11
N PHE A 9 -1.92 16.57 -8.95
CA PHE A 9 -1.23 17.80 -8.58
C PHE A 9 -1.89 18.51 -7.39
N VAL A 10 -3.21 18.31 -7.21
CA VAL A 10 -3.96 18.83 -6.07
C VAL A 10 -3.55 18.12 -4.78
N VAL A 11 -3.41 16.79 -4.81
CA VAL A 11 -2.97 15.97 -3.68
C VAL A 11 -1.49 16.22 -3.37
N PHE A 12 -0.64 16.38 -4.40
CA PHE A 12 0.78 16.69 -4.25
C PHE A 12 1.04 18.05 -3.61
N LYS A 13 0.38 19.09 -4.12
CA LYS A 13 0.50 20.46 -3.57
C LYS A 13 0.04 20.49 -2.11
N TYR A 14 -0.95 19.66 -1.77
CA TYR A 14 -1.42 19.47 -0.41
C TYR A 14 -0.41 18.73 0.48
N TRP A 15 0.20 17.62 0.03
CA TRP A 15 1.25 16.90 0.78
C TRP A 15 2.37 17.82 1.21
N LYS A 16 2.86 18.65 0.29
CA LYS A 16 3.95 19.59 0.56
C LYS A 16 3.60 20.61 1.65
N PHE A 17 2.31 20.96 1.77
CA PHE A 17 1.86 21.97 2.72
C PHE A 17 1.64 21.41 4.13
N HIS A 18 1.07 20.20 4.27
CA HIS A 18 0.71 19.64 5.57
C HIS A 18 1.70 18.62 6.14
N PHE A 19 2.47 17.93 5.30
CA PHE A 19 3.41 16.90 5.72
C PHE A 19 4.83 17.26 5.28
N GLN A 20 5.39 18.28 5.94
CA GLN A 20 6.75 18.73 5.66
C GLN A 20 7.75 17.57 5.73
N ASN A 21 8.55 17.41 4.68
CA ASN A 21 9.59 16.38 4.54
C ASN A 21 9.07 14.93 4.51
N GLN A 22 7.77 14.65 4.31
CA GLN A 22 7.27 13.27 4.23
C GLN A 22 7.96 12.46 3.13
N VAL A 23 8.01 12.99 1.89
CA VAL A 23 8.67 12.32 0.75
C VAL A 23 10.14 12.01 1.06
N TYR A 24 10.87 12.94 1.67
CA TYR A 24 12.26 12.72 2.07
C TYR A 24 12.40 11.58 3.08
N ARG A 25 11.50 11.52 4.07
CA ARG A 25 11.47 10.46 5.09
C ARG A 25 11.11 9.11 4.50
N GLU A 26 10.13 9.06 3.59
CA GLU A 26 9.72 7.85 2.87
C GLU A 26 10.88 7.29 2.02
N ILE A 27 11.56 8.16 1.26
CA ILE A 27 12.74 7.77 0.47
C ILE A 27 13.85 7.25 1.37
N THR A 28 14.17 8.00 2.43
CA THR A 28 15.23 7.60 3.38
C THR A 28 14.94 6.25 4.00
N PHE A 29 13.70 6.03 4.45
CA PHE A 29 13.30 4.77 5.08
C PHE A 29 13.30 3.60 4.09
N THR A 30 12.89 3.86 2.85
CA THR A 30 12.99 2.89 1.74
C THR A 30 14.45 2.50 1.48
N VAL A 31 15.34 3.46 1.29
CA VAL A 31 16.77 3.22 1.02
C VAL A 31 17.44 2.46 2.17
N GLN A 32 17.08 2.74 3.42
CA GLN A 32 17.59 2.02 4.58
C GLN A 32 17.09 0.58 4.67
N SER A 33 15.85 0.31 4.25
CA SER A 33 15.21 -1.00 4.43
C SER A 33 15.46 -1.95 3.26
N LEU A 34 15.55 -1.43 2.04
CA LEU A 34 15.70 -2.21 0.81
C LEU A 34 16.88 -3.21 0.83
N PRO A 35 18.10 -2.87 1.30
CA PRO A 35 19.20 -3.84 1.35
C PRO A 35 18.86 -5.08 2.19
N TRP A 36 18.21 -4.87 3.33
CA TRP A 36 17.82 -5.95 4.25
C TRP A 36 16.70 -6.82 3.69
N ILE A 37 15.77 -6.24 2.92
CA ILE A 37 14.74 -6.99 2.18
C ILE A 37 15.40 -7.78 1.04
N SER A 38 16.37 -7.17 0.36
CA SER A 38 17.00 -7.70 -0.84
C SER A 38 17.86 -8.92 -0.58
N ILE A 39 18.58 -8.99 0.56
CA ILE A 39 19.45 -10.14 0.88
C ILE A 39 18.71 -11.49 0.80
N PRO A 40 17.62 -11.73 1.56
CA PRO A 40 16.89 -13.00 1.47
C PRO A 40 16.11 -13.13 0.16
N THR A 41 15.63 -12.02 -0.42
CA THR A 41 14.89 -12.04 -1.69
C THR A 41 15.79 -12.49 -2.84
N VAL A 42 17.03 -12.00 -2.93
CA VAL A 42 18.01 -12.42 -3.93
C VAL A 42 18.39 -13.89 -3.74
N ALA A 43 18.55 -14.34 -2.50
CA ALA A 43 18.81 -15.76 -2.24
C ALA A 43 17.69 -16.66 -2.77
N LEU A 44 16.41 -16.32 -2.51
CA LEU A 44 15.25 -17.03 -3.06
C LEU A 44 15.20 -16.96 -4.58
N PHE A 45 15.39 -15.78 -5.15
CA PHE A 45 15.39 -15.59 -6.59
C PHE A 45 16.50 -16.39 -7.30
N LEU A 46 17.67 -16.53 -6.70
CA LEU A 46 18.73 -17.39 -7.21
C LEU A 46 18.35 -18.87 -7.17
N LEU A 47 17.64 -19.33 -6.14
CA LEU A 47 17.12 -20.70 -6.08
C LEU A 47 16.10 -20.94 -7.20
N GLU A 48 15.22 -19.98 -7.46
CA GLU A 48 14.24 -20.05 -8.54
C GLU A 48 14.92 -20.28 -9.90
N LEU A 49 15.94 -19.48 -10.21
CA LEU A 49 16.65 -19.51 -11.49
C LEU A 49 17.60 -20.69 -11.65
N ARG A 50 18.12 -21.25 -10.55
CA ARG A 50 19.06 -22.39 -10.56
C ARG A 50 18.40 -23.77 -10.70
N GLY A 51 17.11 -23.82 -11.03
CA GLY A 51 16.39 -25.06 -11.31
C GLY A 51 15.79 -25.74 -10.08
N TYR A 52 15.76 -25.08 -8.93
CA TYR A 52 15.03 -25.58 -7.74
C TYR A 52 13.53 -25.26 -7.79
N SER A 53 13.09 -24.46 -8.76
CA SER A 53 11.69 -24.13 -9.00
C SER A 53 11.14 -24.81 -10.25
N LYS A 54 9.83 -24.70 -10.46
CA LYS A 54 9.12 -25.18 -11.66
C LYS A 54 9.09 -24.14 -12.78
N LEU A 55 10.05 -23.23 -12.80
CA LEU A 55 10.21 -22.28 -13.89
C LEU A 55 10.64 -23.00 -15.17
N TYR A 56 9.97 -22.69 -16.28
CA TYR A 56 10.24 -23.30 -17.58
C TYR A 56 10.47 -22.26 -18.68
N ASP A 57 11.19 -22.67 -19.73
CA ASP A 57 11.57 -21.80 -20.86
C ASP A 57 10.66 -21.95 -22.09
N ASP A 58 10.06 -23.13 -22.30
CA ASP A 58 9.25 -23.39 -23.49
C ASP A 58 7.76 -23.10 -23.27
N VAL A 59 7.17 -22.27 -24.11
CA VAL A 59 5.72 -21.99 -24.09
C VAL A 59 4.93 -23.22 -24.56
N GLY A 60 5.51 -24.01 -25.47
CA GLY A 60 4.86 -25.09 -26.19
C GLY A 60 3.97 -24.59 -27.35
N GLU A 61 3.37 -25.53 -28.06
CA GLU A 61 2.61 -25.23 -29.29
C GLU A 61 1.27 -24.52 -29.03
N PHE A 62 0.88 -23.65 -29.96
CA PHE A 62 -0.44 -23.02 -29.98
C PHE A 62 -1.52 -24.04 -30.38
N PRO A 63 -2.70 -24.08 -29.73
CA PRO A 63 -3.20 -23.14 -28.70
C PRO A 63 -2.89 -23.54 -27.26
N SER A 64 -2.48 -24.79 -27.02
CA SER A 64 -2.38 -25.34 -25.66
C SER A 64 -1.35 -24.63 -24.78
N GLY A 65 -0.19 -24.24 -25.34
CA GLY A 65 0.86 -23.51 -24.63
C GLY A 65 0.43 -22.13 -24.18
N TRP A 66 -0.23 -21.39 -25.07
CA TRP A 66 -0.77 -20.07 -24.77
C TRP A 66 -1.89 -20.10 -23.75
N PHE A 67 -2.77 -21.11 -23.82
CA PHE A 67 -3.78 -21.34 -22.81
C PHE A 67 -3.14 -21.60 -21.43
N ARG A 68 -2.10 -22.43 -21.36
CA ARG A 68 -1.33 -22.65 -20.11
C ARG A 68 -0.73 -21.35 -19.57
N LEU A 69 -0.19 -20.48 -20.44
CA LEU A 69 0.34 -19.17 -20.02
C LEU A 69 -0.73 -18.28 -19.39
N ILE A 70 -1.88 -18.12 -20.04
CA ILE A 70 -2.98 -17.29 -19.52
C ILE A 70 -3.47 -17.84 -18.17
N VAL A 71 -3.68 -19.15 -18.08
CA VAL A 71 -4.05 -19.80 -16.83
C VAL A 71 -3.00 -19.55 -15.75
N SER A 72 -1.71 -19.67 -16.08
CA SER A 72 -0.62 -19.44 -15.12
C SER A 72 -0.56 -17.99 -14.61
N ILE A 73 -0.88 -17.00 -15.45
CA ILE A 73 -0.94 -15.58 -15.06
C ILE A 73 -2.12 -15.36 -14.10
N LEU A 74 -3.30 -15.87 -14.44
CA LEU A 74 -4.48 -15.73 -13.58
C LEU A 74 -4.26 -16.44 -12.24
N SER A 75 -3.75 -17.67 -12.24
CA SER A 75 -3.45 -18.39 -11.01
C SER A 75 -2.36 -17.71 -10.18
N PHE A 76 -1.33 -17.13 -10.81
CA PHE A 76 -0.34 -16.30 -10.11
C PHE A 76 -1.00 -15.12 -9.40
N LEU A 77 -1.83 -14.35 -10.10
CA LEU A 77 -2.49 -13.17 -9.53
C LEU A 77 -3.41 -13.57 -8.36
N PHE A 78 -4.26 -14.58 -8.52
CA PHE A 78 -5.18 -15.00 -7.44
C PHE A 78 -4.44 -15.62 -6.25
N PHE A 79 -3.41 -16.44 -6.49
CA PHE A 79 -2.62 -17.04 -5.43
C PHE A 79 -1.87 -16.00 -4.61
N THR A 80 -1.20 -15.06 -5.31
CA THR A 80 -0.42 -14.02 -4.66
C THR A 80 -1.33 -13.04 -3.91
N ASP A 81 -2.45 -12.62 -4.50
CA ASP A 81 -3.45 -11.78 -3.83
C ASP A 81 -3.96 -12.42 -2.53
N MET A 82 -4.25 -13.72 -2.57
CA MET A 82 -4.72 -14.48 -1.40
C MET A 82 -3.69 -14.49 -0.28
N LEU A 83 -2.45 -14.88 -0.58
CA LEU A 83 -1.43 -15.00 0.46
C LEU A 83 -1.04 -13.63 1.01
N ILE A 84 -0.93 -12.61 0.15
CA ILE A 84 -0.63 -11.24 0.59
C ILE A 84 -1.76 -10.73 1.48
N TYR A 85 -3.02 -10.97 1.13
CA TYR A 85 -4.15 -10.61 1.99
C TYR A 85 -3.98 -11.17 3.42
N TRP A 86 -3.67 -12.46 3.56
CA TRP A 86 -3.51 -13.09 4.87
C TRP A 86 -2.26 -12.62 5.62
N ILE A 87 -1.14 -12.45 4.91
CA ILE A 87 0.10 -11.90 5.49
C ILE A 87 -0.15 -10.47 5.98
N HIS A 88 -0.75 -9.63 5.14
CA HIS A 88 -1.05 -8.25 5.45
C HIS A 88 -2.02 -8.15 6.63
N ARG A 89 -3.13 -8.89 6.61
CA ARG A 89 -4.06 -8.96 7.76
C ARG A 89 -3.37 -9.47 9.02
N GLY A 90 -2.48 -10.46 8.90
CA GLY A 90 -1.67 -10.96 10.00
C GLY A 90 -0.70 -9.91 10.56
N LEU A 91 -0.12 -9.08 9.71
CA LEU A 91 0.74 -7.96 10.09
C LEU A 91 0.00 -6.86 10.87
N HIS A 92 -1.32 -6.76 10.70
CA HIS A 92 -2.19 -5.92 11.54
C HIS A 92 -2.57 -6.55 12.88
N HIS A 93 -2.20 -7.81 13.13
CA HIS A 93 -2.44 -8.41 14.43
C HIS A 93 -1.65 -7.70 15.54
N ARG A 94 -2.31 -7.49 16.69
CA ARG A 94 -1.79 -6.72 17.85
C ARG A 94 -0.37 -7.08 18.30
N LEU A 95 0.05 -8.33 18.11
CA LEU A 95 1.36 -8.83 18.52
C LEU A 95 2.51 -8.31 17.64
N VAL A 96 2.25 -8.08 16.35
CA VAL A 96 3.28 -7.75 15.36
C VAL A 96 3.14 -6.33 14.82
N TYR A 97 1.91 -5.80 14.74
CA TYR A 97 1.61 -4.50 14.14
C TYR A 97 2.53 -3.40 14.64
N LYS A 98 2.61 -3.19 15.95
CA LYS A 98 3.36 -2.07 16.55
C LYS A 98 4.84 -2.06 16.16
N ARG A 99 5.45 -3.22 15.91
CA ARG A 99 6.88 -3.38 15.64
C ARG A 99 7.20 -3.44 14.15
N ILE A 100 6.36 -4.14 13.39
CA ILE A 100 6.68 -4.53 12.01
C ILE A 100 5.93 -3.65 11.02
N HIS A 101 4.61 -3.50 11.18
CA HIS A 101 3.77 -2.89 10.15
C HIS A 101 3.38 -1.42 10.43
N LYS A 102 3.37 -1.01 11.70
CA LYS A 102 3.13 0.37 12.13
C LYS A 102 4.06 1.38 11.44
N PRO A 103 5.38 1.11 11.23
CA PRO A 103 6.26 2.04 10.51
C PRO A 103 5.75 2.41 9.12
N HIS A 104 5.18 1.45 8.38
CA HIS A 104 4.56 1.72 7.09
C HIS A 104 3.28 2.56 7.24
N HIS A 105 2.47 2.27 8.25
CA HIS A 105 1.24 3.02 8.59
C HIS A 105 1.49 4.40 9.21
N LEU A 106 2.74 4.86 9.32
CA LEU A 106 3.03 6.26 9.67
C LEU A 106 2.61 7.22 8.56
N TRP A 107 2.56 6.74 7.31
CA TRP A 107 2.23 7.50 6.11
C TRP A 107 0.72 7.47 5.84
N LYS A 108 -0.08 8.18 6.64
CA LYS A 108 -1.57 8.12 6.58
C LYS A 108 -2.17 8.42 5.21
N ILE A 109 -1.57 9.37 4.49
CA ILE A 109 -1.86 9.61 3.08
C ILE A 109 -0.55 9.29 2.36
N PRO A 110 -0.36 8.04 1.91
CA PRO A 110 0.90 7.60 1.35
C PRO A 110 1.18 8.30 0.03
N THR A 111 2.46 8.47 -0.30
CA THR A 111 2.90 8.84 -1.65
C THR A 111 3.47 7.60 -2.36
N PRO A 112 3.75 7.66 -3.69
CA PRO A 112 4.44 6.57 -4.38
C PRO A 112 5.73 6.10 -3.68
N PHE A 113 6.42 7.00 -2.96
CA PHE A 113 7.65 6.68 -2.23
C PHE A 113 7.41 5.91 -0.94
N ALA A 114 6.19 5.93 -0.38
CA ALA A 114 5.80 5.11 0.76
C ALA A 114 5.63 3.63 0.40
N SER A 115 5.49 3.31 -0.90
CA SER A 115 5.21 1.96 -1.41
C SER A 115 6.24 0.91 -1.04
N HIS A 116 7.46 1.31 -0.66
CA HIS A 116 8.55 0.43 -0.22
C HIS A 116 9.15 0.88 1.13
N ALA A 117 8.51 1.83 1.81
CA ALA A 117 8.92 2.38 3.09
C ALA A 117 8.39 1.50 4.25
N PHE A 118 8.85 0.24 4.29
CA PHE A 118 8.45 -0.76 5.28
C PHE A 118 9.60 -1.15 6.22
N HIS A 119 9.24 -1.76 7.34
CA HIS A 119 10.21 -2.56 8.08
C HIS A 119 10.73 -3.72 7.21
N PRO A 120 12.02 -4.14 7.26
CA PRO A 120 12.52 -5.18 6.37
C PRO A 120 11.76 -6.50 6.40
N VAL A 121 11.38 -6.95 7.59
CA VAL A 121 10.56 -8.18 7.75
C VAL A 121 9.18 -8.03 7.12
N ASP A 122 8.58 -6.83 7.18
CA ASP A 122 7.29 -6.55 6.57
C ASP A 122 7.38 -6.68 5.04
N GLY A 123 8.30 -5.94 4.43
CA GLY A 123 8.52 -5.95 2.99
C GLY A 123 8.89 -7.35 2.47
N PHE A 124 9.73 -8.10 3.20
CA PHE A 124 10.06 -9.46 2.83
C PHE A 124 8.86 -10.41 2.93
N LEU A 125 8.09 -10.36 4.02
CA LEU A 125 6.90 -11.22 4.17
C LEU A 125 5.87 -10.96 3.07
N GLN A 126 5.62 -9.69 2.73
CA GLN A 126 4.69 -9.34 1.67
C GLN A 126 5.21 -9.71 0.26
N SER A 127 6.52 -9.82 0.03
CA SER A 127 7.08 -10.26 -1.25
C SER A 127 7.14 -11.78 -1.42
N LEU A 128 7.17 -12.54 -0.32
CA LEU A 128 7.27 -14.01 -0.33
C LEU A 128 6.29 -14.73 -1.27
N PRO A 129 4.99 -14.36 -1.35
CA PRO A 129 4.04 -15.06 -2.21
C PRO A 129 4.46 -15.12 -3.68
N TYR A 130 5.10 -14.07 -4.19
CA TYR A 130 5.58 -14.01 -5.58
C TYR A 130 6.69 -15.03 -5.84
N HIS A 131 7.57 -15.22 -4.85
CA HIS A 131 8.70 -16.13 -4.89
C HIS A 131 8.33 -17.58 -4.60
N ILE A 132 7.34 -17.81 -3.73
CA ILE A 132 6.85 -19.16 -3.39
C ILE A 132 6.10 -19.79 -4.57
N TYR A 133 5.36 -19.00 -5.33
CA TYR A 133 4.55 -19.48 -6.44
C TYR A 133 5.30 -20.42 -7.41
N PRO A 134 6.46 -20.04 -8.00
CA PRO A 134 7.19 -20.89 -8.93
C PRO A 134 7.73 -22.19 -8.32
N PHE A 135 7.82 -22.34 -6.99
CA PHE A 135 8.18 -23.62 -6.37
C PHE A 135 7.00 -24.61 -6.35
N ILE A 136 5.77 -24.09 -6.35
CA ILE A 136 4.55 -24.90 -6.25
C ILE A 136 3.97 -25.18 -7.64
N PHE A 137 3.89 -24.14 -8.47
CA PHE A 137 3.22 -24.16 -9.78
C PHE A 137 4.20 -23.88 -10.92
N PRO A 138 3.99 -24.51 -12.10
CA PRO A 138 4.78 -24.20 -13.27
C PRO A 138 4.51 -22.78 -13.74
N LEU A 139 5.57 -22.05 -14.09
CA LEU A 139 5.47 -20.69 -14.62
C LEU A 139 6.57 -20.42 -15.64
N HIS A 140 6.21 -19.78 -16.76
CA HIS A 140 7.17 -19.44 -17.79
C HIS A 140 8.10 -18.32 -17.31
N LYS A 141 9.42 -18.47 -17.49
CA LYS A 141 10.43 -17.53 -16.93
C LYS A 141 10.22 -16.08 -17.34
N VAL A 142 9.96 -15.82 -18.62
CA VAL A 142 9.74 -14.45 -19.10
C VAL A 142 8.43 -13.86 -18.54
N VAL A 143 7.41 -14.70 -18.38
CA VAL A 143 6.13 -14.27 -17.77
C VAL A 143 6.33 -13.97 -16.30
N TYR A 144 7.09 -14.79 -15.58
CA TYR A 144 7.46 -14.54 -14.20
C TYR A 144 8.17 -13.19 -14.02
N LEU A 145 9.19 -12.90 -14.83
CA LEU A 145 9.89 -11.61 -14.80
C LEU A 145 8.96 -10.43 -15.14
N GLY A 146 8.11 -10.60 -16.15
CA GLY A 146 7.11 -9.59 -16.51
C GLY A 146 6.12 -9.32 -15.37
N LEU A 147 5.61 -10.37 -14.73
CA LEU A 147 4.74 -10.27 -13.56
C LEU A 147 5.45 -9.60 -12.38
N TYR A 148 6.70 -9.95 -12.11
CA TYR A 148 7.51 -9.31 -11.07
C TYR A 148 7.62 -7.80 -11.27
N ILE A 149 7.83 -7.33 -12.50
CA ILE A 149 7.84 -5.90 -12.82
C ILE A 149 6.44 -5.29 -12.62
N LEU A 150 5.39 -5.94 -13.13
CA LEU A 150 4.01 -5.47 -13.01
C LEU A 150 3.56 -5.34 -11.55
N VAL A 151 3.97 -6.28 -10.70
CA VAL A 151 3.72 -6.24 -9.25
C VAL A 151 4.31 -4.98 -8.64
N ASN A 152 5.56 -4.64 -8.96
CA ASN A 152 6.20 -3.44 -8.42
C ASN A 152 5.52 -2.16 -8.91
N ILE A 153 5.16 -2.10 -10.19
CA ILE A 153 4.36 -0.99 -10.74
C ILE A 153 3.03 -0.86 -10.01
N TRP A 154 2.35 -1.99 -9.79
CA TRP A 154 1.08 -2.03 -9.06
C TRP A 154 1.21 -1.53 -7.63
N THR A 155 2.19 -2.05 -6.88
CA THR A 155 2.50 -1.63 -5.51
C THR A 155 2.75 -0.13 -5.43
N ILE A 156 3.44 0.47 -6.40
CA ILE A 156 3.62 1.92 -6.45
C ILE A 156 2.29 2.62 -6.75
N SER A 157 1.52 2.13 -7.72
CA SER A 157 0.24 2.74 -8.14
C SER A 157 -0.83 2.77 -7.06
N ILE A 158 -0.89 1.79 -6.15
CA ILE A 158 -1.87 1.82 -5.05
C ILE A 158 -1.49 2.82 -3.95
N HIS A 159 -0.35 3.50 -4.04
CA HIS A 159 0.09 4.54 -3.11
C HIS A 159 0.18 5.93 -3.76
N ASP A 160 -0.19 6.09 -5.03
CA ASP A 160 0.06 7.32 -5.77
C ASP A 160 -0.94 8.46 -5.53
N GLY A 161 -2.03 8.17 -4.81
CA GLY A 161 -3.12 9.10 -4.57
C GLY A 161 -4.07 9.29 -5.77
N ASP A 162 -3.88 8.59 -6.90
CA ASP A 162 -4.77 8.60 -8.04
C ASP A 162 -5.93 7.61 -7.83
N PHE A 163 -7.07 8.14 -7.39
CA PHE A 163 -8.25 7.35 -7.07
C PHE A 163 -9.07 6.92 -8.30
N ARG A 164 -8.57 7.15 -9.52
CA ARG A 164 -9.32 6.83 -10.74
C ARG A 164 -9.25 5.33 -11.06
N VAL A 165 -10.37 4.66 -10.82
CA VAL A 165 -10.65 3.31 -11.33
C VAL A 165 -11.90 3.36 -12.21
N PRO A 166 -11.89 2.77 -13.43
CA PRO A 166 -13.07 2.68 -14.28
C PRO A 166 -14.28 2.14 -13.52
N HIS A 167 -15.45 2.74 -13.69
CA HIS A 167 -16.62 2.47 -12.85
C HIS A 167 -16.99 0.97 -12.77
N ILE A 168 -16.87 0.26 -13.90
CA ILE A 168 -17.18 -1.16 -14.01
C ILE A 168 -16.19 -2.06 -13.24
N LEU A 169 -14.97 -1.58 -12.98
CA LEU A 169 -13.91 -2.32 -12.29
C LEU A 169 -13.84 -1.98 -10.79
N ARG A 170 -14.45 -0.88 -10.34
CA ARG A 170 -14.46 -0.45 -8.94
C ARG A 170 -14.90 -1.54 -7.95
N PRO A 171 -15.89 -2.39 -8.26
CA PRO A 171 -16.30 -3.44 -7.31
C PRO A 171 -15.23 -4.50 -7.07
N PHE A 172 -14.30 -4.68 -8.03
CA PHE A 172 -13.37 -5.82 -8.09
C PHE A 172 -11.93 -5.44 -7.78
N ILE A 173 -11.50 -4.22 -8.11
CA ILE A 173 -10.11 -3.78 -8.01
C ILE A 173 -9.87 -3.04 -6.69
N ASN A 174 -8.86 -3.50 -5.94
CA ASN A 174 -8.31 -2.80 -4.78
C ASN A 174 -7.24 -1.81 -5.27
N GLY A 175 -7.67 -0.58 -5.58
CA GLY A 175 -6.79 0.49 -6.06
C GLY A 175 -6.37 1.50 -4.98
N SER A 176 -5.71 2.58 -5.42
CA SER A 176 -5.16 3.66 -4.57
C SER A 176 -6.16 4.23 -3.54
N ALA A 177 -7.44 4.32 -3.90
CA ALA A 177 -8.51 4.77 -3.01
C ALA A 177 -8.75 3.84 -1.81
N HIS A 178 -8.79 2.53 -2.06
CA HIS A 178 -8.99 1.51 -1.05
C HIS A 178 -7.78 1.45 -0.11
N HIS A 179 -6.58 1.50 -0.69
CA HIS A 179 -5.34 1.44 0.07
C HIS A 179 -5.10 2.71 0.90
N THR A 180 -5.45 3.90 0.39
CA THR A 180 -5.40 5.13 1.20
C THR A 180 -6.35 5.06 2.39
N ASP A 181 -7.58 4.57 2.20
CA ASP A 181 -8.53 4.33 3.29
C ASP A 181 -8.00 3.29 4.29
N HIS A 182 -7.31 2.25 3.80
CA HIS A 182 -6.63 1.28 4.65
C HIS A 182 -5.57 1.94 5.56
N HIS A 183 -4.72 2.83 5.04
CA HIS A 183 -3.76 3.61 5.83
C HIS A 183 -4.40 4.54 6.86
N MET A 184 -5.63 4.99 6.60
CA MET A 184 -6.38 5.87 7.52
C MET A 184 -7.15 5.09 8.59
N PHE A 185 -7.74 3.94 8.25
CA PHE A 185 -8.68 3.21 9.11
C PHE A 185 -8.15 1.87 9.66
N PHE A 186 -7.04 1.34 9.14
CA PHE A 186 -6.31 0.11 9.54
C PHE A 186 -7.05 -1.22 9.38
N ASP A 187 -8.36 -1.25 9.63
CA ASP A 187 -9.14 -2.49 9.78
C ASP A 187 -9.79 -3.01 8.48
N TYR A 188 -9.50 -2.39 7.34
CA TYR A 188 -10.21 -2.63 6.08
C TYR A 188 -9.29 -2.68 4.87
N ASN A 189 -9.70 -3.35 3.79
CA ASN A 189 -9.08 -3.33 2.46
C ASN A 189 -7.60 -3.79 2.43
N TYR A 190 -7.31 -4.99 2.94
CA TYR A 190 -5.96 -5.57 2.99
C TYR A 190 -5.47 -6.16 1.67
N GLY A 191 -6.37 -6.42 0.70
CA GLY A 191 -6.03 -7.05 -0.57
C GLY A 191 -5.01 -6.25 -1.39
N GLN A 192 -4.26 -6.95 -2.26
CA GLN A 192 -3.22 -6.32 -3.06
C GLN A 192 -3.80 -5.80 -4.38
N TYR A 193 -4.48 -6.67 -5.13
CA TYR A 193 -5.04 -6.37 -6.46
C TYR A 193 -6.56 -6.32 -6.44
N PHE A 194 -7.19 -7.27 -5.74
CA PHE A 194 -8.63 -7.47 -5.79
C PHE A 194 -9.30 -7.24 -4.44
N THR A 195 -10.57 -6.84 -4.49
CA THR A 195 -11.42 -6.73 -3.29
C THR A 195 -11.97 -8.09 -2.84
N LEU A 196 -11.68 -9.16 -3.59
CA LEU A 196 -12.24 -10.49 -3.38
C LEU A 196 -11.99 -11.02 -1.97
N TRP A 197 -10.73 -11.03 -1.54
CA TRP A 197 -10.36 -11.58 -0.23
C TRP A 197 -10.82 -10.70 0.92
N ASP A 198 -10.89 -9.39 0.72
CA ASP A 198 -11.52 -8.48 1.68
C ASP A 198 -13.00 -8.77 1.86
N ARG A 199 -13.72 -9.10 0.78
CA ARG A 199 -15.14 -9.49 0.84
C ARG A 199 -15.32 -10.83 1.55
N ILE A 200 -14.51 -11.82 1.20
CA ILE A 200 -14.55 -13.15 1.83
C ILE A 200 -14.18 -13.05 3.32
N GLY A 201 -13.15 -12.29 3.65
CA GLY A 201 -12.66 -12.14 5.02
C GLY A 201 -13.37 -11.08 5.85
N GLY A 202 -14.39 -10.40 5.30
CA GLY A 202 -15.22 -9.43 6.02
C GLY A 202 -14.52 -8.10 6.34
N SER A 203 -13.47 -7.75 5.60
CA SER A 203 -12.71 -6.50 5.75
C SER A 203 -12.93 -5.51 4.60
N PHE A 204 -13.85 -5.79 3.68
CA PHE A 204 -14.16 -4.89 2.58
C PHE A 204 -14.87 -3.62 3.07
N LYS A 205 -14.35 -2.46 2.66
CA LYS A 205 -14.98 -1.16 2.86
C LYS A 205 -14.93 -0.36 1.57
N ASN A 206 -16.08 0.19 1.16
CA ASN A 206 -16.15 1.08 0.02
C ASN A 206 -15.31 2.34 0.28
N PRO A 207 -14.42 2.76 -0.64
CA PRO A 207 -13.57 3.91 -0.41
C PRO A 207 -14.34 5.21 -0.23
N SER A 208 -13.95 5.98 0.79
CA SER A 208 -14.48 7.29 1.13
C SER A 208 -14.42 8.28 -0.05
N SER A 209 -13.38 8.16 -0.89
CA SER A 209 -13.21 9.00 -2.09
C SER A 209 -14.25 8.73 -3.17
N PHE A 210 -14.80 7.51 -3.27
CA PHE A 210 -15.88 7.19 -4.21
C PHE A 210 -17.23 7.75 -3.75
N GLU A 211 -17.35 8.06 -2.45
CA GLU A 211 -18.53 8.66 -1.82
C GLU A 211 -18.44 10.19 -1.73
N GLY A 212 -17.40 10.81 -2.32
CA GLY A 212 -17.15 12.25 -2.23
C GLY A 212 -16.59 12.72 -0.89
N LYS A 213 -16.27 11.79 0.02
CA LYS A 213 -15.67 12.03 1.34
C LYS A 213 -14.20 11.61 1.38
N GLY A 214 -13.48 11.82 0.27
CA GLY A 214 -12.09 11.40 0.15
C GLY A 214 -11.13 12.05 1.17
N PRO A 215 -9.84 11.75 1.09
CA PRO A 215 -8.82 12.21 2.04
C PRO A 215 -8.84 13.72 2.29
N LEU A 216 -9.22 14.52 1.29
CA LEU A 216 -9.41 15.97 1.41
C LEU A 216 -10.42 16.37 2.50
N SER A 217 -11.50 15.59 2.68
CA SER A 217 -12.50 15.86 3.72
C SER A 217 -11.99 15.54 5.12
N TYR A 218 -11.26 14.42 5.27
CA TYR A 218 -10.62 14.01 6.52
C TYR A 218 -9.57 15.03 6.97
N VAL A 219 -8.77 15.48 6.00
CA VAL A 219 -7.79 16.56 6.13
C VAL A 219 -8.41 17.88 6.58
N LYS A 220 -9.53 18.29 5.96
CA LYS A 220 -10.22 19.54 6.32
C LYS A 220 -10.66 19.46 7.77
N LYS A 221 -11.27 18.33 8.15
CA LYS A 221 -11.69 18.07 9.53
C LYS A 221 -10.53 18.13 10.52
N MET A 222 -9.40 17.47 10.23
CA MET A 222 -8.20 17.54 11.08
C MET A 222 -7.63 18.97 11.20
N THR A 223 -7.67 19.74 10.11
CA THR A 223 -7.18 21.12 10.10
C THR A 223 -8.08 22.03 10.93
N GLU A 224 -9.40 21.87 10.80
CA GLU A 224 -10.41 22.57 11.61
C GLU A 224 -10.28 22.20 13.10
N GLU A 225 -10.12 20.93 13.44
CA GLU A 225 -9.88 20.48 14.82
C GLU A 225 -8.59 21.08 15.41
N LYS A 226 -7.49 21.10 14.63
CA LYS A 226 -6.24 21.72 15.06
C LYS A 226 -6.40 23.23 15.27
N TRP A 227 -7.06 23.93 14.35
CA TRP A 227 -7.34 25.37 14.48
C TRP A 227 -8.20 25.68 15.71
N ASN A 228 -9.27 24.91 15.91
CA ASN A 228 -10.16 25.07 17.07
C ASN A 228 -9.43 24.80 18.38
N SER A 229 -8.56 23.79 18.44
CA SER A 229 -7.74 23.52 19.64
C SER A 229 -6.75 24.65 19.96
N HIS A 230 -6.16 25.29 18.94
CA HIS A 230 -5.30 26.45 19.12
C HIS A 230 -6.09 27.69 19.56
N ALA A 231 -7.30 27.89 19.01
CA ALA A 231 -8.18 28.98 19.40
C ALA A 231 -8.68 28.81 20.86
N GLU A 232 -9.04 27.60 21.28
CA GLU A 232 -9.42 27.30 22.66
C GLU A 232 -8.26 27.49 23.64
N ASN A 233 -7.05 27.02 23.30
CA ASN A 233 -5.86 27.22 24.13
C ASN A 233 -5.44 28.71 24.19
N GLY A 234 -5.57 29.45 23.09
CA GLY A 234 -5.36 30.90 23.05
C GLY A 234 -6.38 31.66 23.90
N CYS A 235 -7.65 31.25 23.88
CA CYS A 235 -8.70 31.87 24.69
C CYS A 235 -8.53 31.56 26.20
N LYS A 236 -8.07 30.34 26.55
CA LYS A 236 -7.71 29.99 27.93
C LYS A 236 -6.52 30.80 28.45
N ASN A 237 -5.46 30.96 27.65
CA ASN A 237 -4.30 31.78 28.04
C ASN A 237 -4.64 33.27 28.12
N GLY A 238 -5.52 33.79 27.24
CA GLY A 238 -6.01 35.16 27.31
C GLY A 238 -6.86 35.44 28.55
N LYS A 239 -7.68 34.48 28.99
CA LYS A 239 -8.41 34.58 30.26
C LYS A 239 -7.51 34.45 31.49
N LEU A 240 -6.44 33.67 31.42
CA LEU A 240 -5.43 33.59 32.49
C LEU A 240 -4.69 34.93 32.66
N PHE A 241 -4.27 35.54 31.53
CA PHE A 241 -3.61 36.86 31.52
C PHE A 241 -4.55 38.01 31.93
N SER A 242 -5.85 37.92 31.60
CA SER A 242 -6.83 38.93 32.01
C SER A 242 -7.32 38.76 33.46
N GLY A 243 -7.07 37.62 34.10
CA GLY A 243 -7.48 37.33 35.48
C GLY A 243 -6.49 37.77 36.56
N GLU A 244 -5.27 38.17 36.18
CA GLU A 244 -4.20 38.57 37.11
C GLU A 244 -4.05 40.09 37.27
N LEU A 245 -4.87 40.90 36.59
CA LEU A 245 -4.71 42.37 36.56
C LEU A 245 -5.73 43.17 37.39
N THR A 246 -6.51 42.51 38.26
CA THR A 246 -7.46 43.19 39.16
C THR A 246 -7.33 42.65 40.58
N LYS A 247 -6.28 43.06 41.30
CA LYS A 247 -6.22 43.06 42.78
C LYS A 247 -4.97 43.80 43.26
N THR A 248 -5.05 45.12 43.32
CA THR A 248 -4.32 45.95 44.29
C THR A 248 -5.00 47.33 44.33
N GLU A 249 -5.95 47.47 45.26
CA GLU A 249 -6.16 48.69 46.04
C GLU A 249 -5.87 48.35 47.50
#